data_AF-A0A5N4E2P8-F1
#
_entry.id   AF-A0A5N4E2P8-F1
#
_cell.length_a   1.000
_cell.length_b   1.000
_cell.length_c   1.000
_cell.angle_alpha   90.00
_cell.angle_beta   90.00
_cell.angle_gamma   90.00
#
_symmetry.space_group_name_H-M   'P 1'
#
loop_
_entity.id
_entity.type
_entity.pdbx_description
1 polymer ?
#
loop_
_entity_poly.entity_id
_entity_poly.type
_entity_poly.pdbx_seq_one_letter_code
_entity_poly.pdbx_strand_id
1 'polypeptide(L)'
;MCHKCKKKQKSTKKFWIQKLPKVLCLHLKRFHWTAYLRNKVDTYVEFPLRGLDMKCYLLEPENSGPESCLYDLAAVVVHHGSGVGSGHYTAYATHEGRWFHFNDSTVTLTDEDTVVKAKAYILFYVERQAKAGSDKL
;
A
#
# COMPACT_ATOMS: atom_id res chain seq x y z
N MET A 1 25.52 15.92 14.92
CA MET A 1 26.52 17.02 14.85
C MET A 1 26.81 17.25 13.37
N CYS A 2 26.77 18.49 12.87
CA CYS A 2 27.02 18.77 11.45
C CYS A 2 28.51 18.62 11.11
N HIS A 3 28.83 17.89 10.04
CA HIS A 3 30.22 17.64 9.65
C HIS A 3 30.97 18.91 9.22
N LYS A 4 30.28 19.91 8.66
CA LYS A 4 30.85 21.20 8.23
C LYS A 4 31.09 22.15 9.40
N CYS A 5 30.04 22.51 10.15
CA CYS A 5 30.15 23.54 11.20
C CYS A 5 30.53 22.99 12.59
N LYS A 6 30.71 21.67 12.74
CA LYS A 6 31.08 20.96 13.98
C LYS A 6 30.19 21.23 15.20
N LYS A 7 28.99 21.81 14.99
CA LYS A 7 28.02 22.14 16.04
C LYS A 7 26.79 21.23 15.95
N LYS A 8 26.04 21.12 17.07
CA LYS A 8 24.70 20.53 17.05
C LYS A 8 23.78 21.47 16.26
N GLN A 9 23.11 20.94 15.25
CA GLN A 9 22.22 21.67 14.37
C GLN A 9 20.95 20.87 14.18
N LYS A 10 19.83 21.57 13.99
CA LYS A 10 18.61 20.95 13.48
C LYS A 10 18.89 20.50 12.05
N SER A 11 18.57 19.24 11.74
CA SER A 11 18.84 18.65 10.43
C SER A 11 17.52 18.30 9.75
N THR A 12 17.46 18.48 8.44
CA THR A 12 16.33 18.03 7.62
C THR A 12 16.59 16.59 7.17
N LYS A 13 15.60 15.72 7.31
CA LYS A 13 15.64 14.36 6.78
C LYS A 13 14.52 14.17 5.77
N LYS A 14 14.85 13.67 4.59
CA LYS A 14 13.91 13.29 3.54
C LYS A 14 14.22 11.87 3.08
N PHE A 15 13.20 11.15 2.65
CA PHE A 15 13.31 9.77 2.20
C PHE A 15 12.85 9.68 0.75
N TRP A 16 13.47 8.77 0.01
CA TRP A 16 13.14 8.40 -1.36
C TRP A 16 13.30 6.89 -1.51
N ILE A 17 12.63 6.33 -2.51
CA ILE A 17 12.77 4.92 -2.90
C ILE A 17 13.90 4.82 -3.92
N GLN A 18 14.92 4.00 -3.64
CA GLN A 18 16.00 3.78 -4.59
C GLN A 18 15.65 2.71 -5.64
N LYS A 19 14.97 1.64 -5.21
CA LYS A 19 14.55 0.53 -6.06
C LYS A 19 13.16 0.07 -5.66
N LEU A 20 12.29 -0.09 -6.64
CA LEU A 20 10.94 -0.58 -6.48
C LEU A 20 10.89 -2.13 -6.49
N PRO A 21 10.13 -2.77 -5.60
CA PRO A 21 9.97 -4.23 -5.55
C PRO A 21 8.90 -4.72 -6.52
N LYS A 22 8.98 -5.97 -7.00
CA LYS A 22 7.90 -6.55 -7.84
C LYS A 22 6.55 -6.64 -7.12
N VAL A 23 6.58 -6.79 -5.79
CA VAL A 23 5.41 -6.69 -4.91
C VAL A 23 5.66 -5.61 -3.88
N LEU A 24 4.88 -4.54 -3.94
CA LEU A 24 4.92 -3.40 -3.03
C LEU A 24 3.92 -3.62 -1.90
N CYS A 25 4.41 -3.68 -0.67
CA CYS A 25 3.59 -3.77 0.54
C CYS A 25 3.52 -2.39 1.22
N LEU A 26 2.32 -1.81 1.28
CA LEU A 26 2.08 -0.52 1.92
C LEU A 26 1.29 -0.73 3.21
N HIS A 27 1.92 -0.44 4.34
CA HIS A 27 1.29 -0.49 5.66
C HIS A 27 0.87 0.91 6.09
N LEU A 28 -0.44 1.12 6.24
CA LEU A 28 -0.99 2.35 6.77
C LEU A 28 -0.86 2.34 8.30
N LYS A 29 -0.04 3.25 8.84
CA LYS A 29 0.22 3.36 10.28
C LYS A 29 -1.00 3.89 11.03
N ARG A 30 -1.97 3.01 11.26
CA ARG A 30 -3.26 3.34 11.88
C ARG A 30 -3.28 3.30 13.39
N PHE A 31 -2.22 2.83 14.04
CA PHE A 31 -2.18 2.77 15.50
C PHE A 31 -1.21 3.82 16.02
N HIS A 32 -1.74 4.68 16.89
CA HIS A 32 -0.97 5.68 17.60
C HIS A 32 -1.08 5.42 19.10
N TRP A 33 0.07 5.34 19.76
CA TRP A 33 0.16 5.06 21.19
C TRP A 33 0.82 6.26 21.87
N THR A 34 0.18 6.73 22.93
CA THR A 34 0.78 7.63 23.91
C THR A 34 0.84 6.93 25.27
N ALA A 35 1.40 7.58 26.27
CA ALA A 35 1.45 7.02 27.63
C ALA A 35 0.04 6.76 28.22
N TYR A 36 -1.00 7.41 27.69
CA TYR A 36 -2.35 7.40 28.28
C TYR A 36 -3.44 6.94 27.31
N LEU A 37 -3.16 6.92 26.00
CA LEU A 37 -4.16 6.66 24.97
C LEU A 37 -3.62 5.65 23.95
N ARG A 38 -4.47 4.69 23.61
CA ARG A 38 -4.28 3.77 22.50
C ARG A 38 -5.45 3.93 21.56
N ASN A 39 -5.19 4.43 20.37
CA ASN A 39 -6.26 4.83 19.46
C ASN A 39 -5.93 4.40 18.04
N LYS A 40 -6.97 3.93 17.37
CA LYS A 40 -6.96 3.61 15.96
C LYS A 40 -7.36 4.84 15.15
N VAL A 41 -6.60 5.12 14.10
CA VAL A 41 -6.88 6.15 13.11
C VAL A 41 -7.76 5.52 12.04
N ASP A 42 -9.06 5.78 12.13
CA ASP A 42 -10.08 5.24 11.22
C ASP A 42 -10.32 6.12 9.98
N THR A 43 -9.49 7.15 9.76
CA THR A 43 -9.53 8.00 8.57
C THR A 43 -9.45 7.16 7.31
N TYR A 44 -10.44 7.32 6.43
CA TYR A 44 -10.40 6.67 5.13
C TYR A 44 -9.21 7.19 4.31
N VAL A 45 -8.52 6.27 3.63
CA VAL A 45 -7.42 6.59 2.73
C VAL A 45 -7.85 6.03 1.39
N GLU A 46 -7.99 6.90 0.40
CA GLU A 46 -8.28 6.49 -0.97
C GLU A 46 -7.06 5.77 -1.56
N PHE A 47 -7.31 4.69 -2.30
CA PHE A 47 -6.28 3.94 -2.98
C PHE A 47 -6.81 3.42 -4.34
N PRO A 48 -6.01 3.49 -5.42
CA PRO A 48 -6.45 3.04 -6.73
C PRO A 48 -6.37 1.51 -6.84
N LEU A 49 -7.37 0.87 -7.46
CA LEU A 49 -7.25 -0.56 -7.79
C LEU A 49 -6.20 -0.82 -8.87
N ARG A 50 -5.98 0.16 -9.74
CA ARG A 50 -5.13 0.04 -10.91
C ARG A 50 -4.32 1.31 -11.14
N GLY A 51 -3.08 1.16 -11.57
CA GLY A 51 -2.26 2.27 -12.04
C GLY A 51 -1.77 3.19 -10.92
N LEU A 52 -1.40 2.62 -9.77
CA LEU A 52 -0.65 3.36 -8.75
C LEU A 52 0.73 3.71 -9.32
N ASP A 53 0.96 4.99 -9.60
CA ASP A 53 2.23 5.50 -10.11
C ASP A 53 3.19 5.84 -8.96
N MET A 54 4.29 5.08 -8.87
CA MET A 54 5.31 5.27 -7.84
C MET A 54 6.49 6.15 -8.28
N LYS A 55 6.50 6.66 -9.53
CA LYS A 55 7.64 7.35 -10.14
C LYS A 55 8.10 8.58 -9.34
N CYS A 56 7.16 9.38 -8.85
CA CYS A 56 7.44 10.61 -8.09
C CYS A 56 8.09 10.37 -6.71
N TYR A 57 8.13 9.12 -6.24
CA TYR A 57 8.74 8.75 -4.96
C TYR A 57 10.15 8.17 -5.10
N LEU A 58 10.64 7.98 -6.34
CA LEU A 58 11.98 7.50 -6.61
C LEU A 58 13.04 8.57 -6.34
N LEU A 59 14.26 8.11 -6.00
CA LEU A 59 15.43 8.98 -5.87
C LEU A 59 15.84 9.58 -7.22
N GLU A 60 15.78 8.77 -8.27
CA GLU A 60 16.16 9.12 -9.65
C GLU A 60 15.03 8.71 -10.61
N PRO A 61 13.93 9.48 -10.69
CA PRO A 61 12.76 9.14 -11.51
C PRO A 61 13.06 9.00 -13.00
N GLU A 62 14.02 9.76 -13.52
CA GLU A 62 14.47 9.74 -14.92
C GLU A 62 15.11 8.42 -15.35
N ASN A 63 15.68 7.65 -14.40
CA ASN A 63 16.32 6.36 -14.67
C ASN A 63 15.32 5.19 -14.72
N SER A 64 14.03 5.46 -14.49
CA SER A 64 12.97 4.45 -14.48
C SER A 64 12.13 4.47 -15.75
N GLY A 65 11.87 3.30 -16.33
CA GLY A 65 10.96 3.15 -17.46
C GLY A 65 9.51 3.46 -17.04
N PRO A 66 8.67 4.00 -17.94
CA PRO A 66 7.30 4.41 -17.60
C PRO A 66 6.46 3.29 -16.97
N GLU A 67 6.61 2.07 -17.48
CA GLU A 67 5.84 0.90 -17.05
C GLU A 67 6.36 0.25 -15.77
N SER A 68 7.66 0.40 -15.44
CA SER A 68 8.27 -0.24 -14.25
C SER A 68 7.87 0.39 -12.91
N CYS A 69 7.07 1.45 -12.95
CA CYS A 69 6.62 2.21 -11.78
C CYS A 69 5.12 2.10 -11.53
N LEU A 70 4.38 1.41 -12.41
CA LEU A 70 2.94 1.23 -12.30
C LEU A 70 2.61 -0.05 -11.55
N TYR A 71 1.66 0.05 -10.62
CA TYR A 71 1.20 -1.08 -9.84
C TYR A 71 -0.31 -1.24 -9.88
N ASP A 72 -0.74 -2.49 -9.84
CA ASP A 72 -2.14 -2.87 -9.68
C ASP A 72 -2.34 -3.55 -8.33
N LEU A 73 -3.46 -3.24 -7.68
CA LEU A 73 -3.78 -3.77 -6.37
C LEU A 73 -4.13 -5.25 -6.49
N ALA A 74 -3.44 -6.08 -5.71
CA ALA A 74 -3.67 -7.51 -5.65
C ALA A 74 -4.45 -7.93 -4.40
N ALA A 75 -4.21 -7.25 -3.26
CA ALA A 75 -4.92 -7.55 -2.03
C ALA A 75 -4.98 -6.36 -1.06
N VAL A 76 -5.99 -6.39 -0.19
CA VAL A 76 -6.22 -5.44 0.90
C VAL A 76 -6.48 -6.21 2.18
N VAL A 77 -5.70 -5.96 3.22
CA VAL A 77 -5.99 -6.42 4.58
C VAL A 77 -6.72 -5.31 5.32
N VAL A 78 -7.81 -5.66 6.01
CA VAL A 78 -8.63 -4.74 6.80
C VAL A 78 -8.60 -5.18 8.26
N HIS A 79 -8.38 -4.22 9.16
CA HIS A 79 -8.58 -4.42 10.59
C HIS A 79 -9.91 -3.80 11.02
N HIS A 80 -10.81 -4.65 11.50
CA HIS A 80 -12.08 -4.27 12.11
C HIS A 80 -11.92 -4.11 13.62
N GLY A 81 -12.73 -3.23 14.22
CA GLY A 81 -12.63 -2.90 15.64
C GLY A 81 -11.93 -1.56 15.89
N SER A 82 -12.18 -1.02 17.09
CA SER A 82 -11.79 0.32 17.51
C SER A 82 -10.47 0.36 18.29
N GLY A 83 -10.01 -0.80 18.79
CA GLY A 83 -8.89 -0.90 19.71
C GLY A 83 -7.64 -1.54 19.12
N VAL A 84 -6.53 -1.38 19.83
CA VAL A 84 -5.24 -2.04 19.54
C VAL A 84 -5.20 -3.45 20.14
N GLY A 85 -5.94 -3.67 21.24
CA GLY A 85 -5.92 -4.93 22.00
C GLY A 85 -7.00 -5.93 21.60
N SER A 86 -7.85 -5.59 20.64
CA SER A 86 -8.90 -6.46 20.12
C SER A 86 -9.37 -5.94 18.76
N GLY A 87 -9.61 -6.86 17.85
CA GLY A 87 -10.10 -6.58 16.52
C GLY A 87 -10.20 -7.85 15.71
N HIS A 88 -10.66 -7.70 14.47
CA HIS A 88 -10.84 -8.81 13.54
C HIS A 88 -10.18 -8.47 12.21
N TYR A 89 -9.42 -9.41 11.65
CA TYR A 89 -8.76 -9.20 10.37
C TYR A 89 -9.49 -9.95 9.27
N THR A 90 -9.75 -9.26 8.16
CA THR A 90 -10.24 -9.88 6.93
C THR A 90 -9.41 -9.41 5.75
N ALA A 91 -9.46 -10.11 4.63
CA ALA A 91 -8.76 -9.72 3.42
C ALA A 91 -9.68 -9.65 2.21
N TYR A 92 -9.39 -8.73 1.31
CA TYR A 92 -9.87 -8.77 -0.07
C TYR A 92 -8.68 -9.16 -0.95
N ALA A 93 -8.85 -10.09 -1.88
CA ALA A 93 -7.81 -10.40 -2.86
C ALA A 93 -8.41 -10.70 -4.22
N THR A 94 -7.65 -10.39 -5.27
CA THR A 94 -8.03 -10.69 -6.64
C THR A 94 -7.49 -12.06 -7.09
N HIS A 95 -8.31 -12.81 -7.80
CA HIS A 95 -7.94 -14.04 -8.47
C HIS A 95 -8.69 -14.13 -9.80
N GLU A 96 -7.98 -14.34 -10.91
CA GLU A 96 -8.54 -14.42 -12.26
C GLU A 96 -9.46 -13.24 -12.63
N GLY A 97 -9.09 -12.04 -12.19
CA GLY A 97 -9.84 -10.80 -12.48
C GLY A 97 -11.12 -10.62 -11.66
N ARG A 98 -11.37 -11.47 -10.67
CA ARG A 98 -12.50 -11.35 -9.72
C ARG A 98 -11.98 -11.05 -8.33
N TRP A 99 -12.77 -10.34 -7.55
CA TRP A 99 -12.45 -10.03 -6.15
C TRP A 99 -13.19 -10.97 -5.21
N PHE A 100 -12.48 -11.39 -4.17
CA PHE A 100 -13.02 -12.25 -3.13
C PHE A 100 -12.75 -11.61 -1.77
N HIS A 101 -13.73 -11.72 -0.87
CA HIS A 101 -13.59 -11.40 0.54
C HIS A 101 -13.31 -12.68 1.32
N PHE A 102 -12.20 -12.68 2.04
CA PHE A 102 -11.74 -13.76 2.90
C PHE A 102 -11.96 -13.35 4.35
N ASN A 103 -12.87 -14.05 5.01
CA ASN A 103 -13.24 -13.86 6.40
C ASN A 103 -13.14 -15.21 7.12
N ASP A 104 -11.98 -15.49 7.68
CA ASP A 104 -11.62 -16.77 8.29
C ASP A 104 -11.88 -17.96 7.35
N SER A 105 -12.83 -18.84 7.70
CA SER A 105 -13.23 -19.99 6.90
C SER A 105 -14.19 -19.66 5.75
N THR A 106 -14.65 -18.41 5.67
CA THR A 106 -15.64 -17.97 4.69
C THR A 106 -14.98 -17.20 3.56
N VAL A 107 -15.28 -17.60 2.33
CA VAL A 107 -14.85 -16.90 1.11
C VAL A 107 -16.09 -16.51 0.30
N THR A 108 -16.25 -15.23 -0.01
CA THR A 108 -17.37 -14.73 -0.81
C THR A 108 -16.88 -13.89 -1.98
N LEU A 109 -17.59 -13.96 -3.11
CA LEU A 109 -17.36 -13.08 -4.24
C LEU A 109 -17.75 -11.63 -3.86
N THR A 110 -16.99 -10.64 -4.31
CA THR A 110 -17.29 -9.22 -4.10
C THR A 110 -16.93 -8.39 -5.34
N ASP A 111 -17.43 -7.16 -5.37
CA ASP A 111 -17.17 -6.19 -6.43
C ASP A 111 -16.08 -5.18 -6.05
N GLU A 112 -15.57 -4.49 -7.07
CA GLU A 112 -14.54 -3.48 -6.94
C GLU A 112 -14.96 -2.29 -6.07
N ASP A 113 -16.23 -1.87 -6.15
CA ASP A 113 -16.77 -0.76 -5.38
C ASP A 113 -16.74 -1.02 -3.87
N THR A 114 -16.94 -2.28 -3.48
CA THR A 114 -16.82 -2.74 -2.10
C THR A 114 -15.36 -2.71 -1.65
N VAL A 115 -14.44 -3.17 -2.50
CA VAL A 115 -13.00 -3.20 -2.18
C VAL A 115 -12.44 -1.80 -1.98
N VAL A 116 -12.73 -0.84 -2.88
CA VAL A 116 -12.20 0.53 -2.75
C VAL A 116 -12.71 1.27 -1.52
N LYS A 117 -13.91 0.94 -1.03
CA LYS A 117 -14.48 1.54 0.19
C LYS A 117 -13.91 0.94 1.48
N ALA A 118 -13.08 -0.10 1.40
CA ALA A 118 -12.50 -0.75 2.56
C ALA A 118 -11.58 0.21 3.34
N LYS A 119 -11.62 0.13 4.68
CA LYS A 119 -10.66 0.81 5.55
C LYS A 119 -9.33 0.05 5.58
N ALA A 120 -8.60 0.13 4.47
CA ALA A 120 -7.36 -0.61 4.24
C ALA A 120 -6.37 -0.41 5.38
N TYR A 121 -5.76 -1.49 5.85
CA TYR A 121 -4.67 -1.47 6.82
C TYR A 121 -3.33 -1.80 6.15
N ILE A 122 -3.30 -2.87 5.34
CA ILE A 122 -2.16 -3.24 4.50
C ILE A 122 -2.66 -3.41 3.06
N LEU A 123 -1.93 -2.84 2.12
CA LEU A 123 -2.20 -2.93 0.68
C LEU A 123 -1.05 -3.69 0.02
N PHE A 124 -1.39 -4.67 -0.82
CA PHE A 124 -0.44 -5.40 -1.65
C PHE A 124 -0.65 -5.00 -3.10
N TYR A 125 0.38 -4.40 -3.68
CA TYR A 125 0.44 -3.94 -5.05
C TYR A 125 1.44 -4.80 -5.83
N VAL A 126 1.07 -5.25 -7.01
CA VAL A 126 1.96 -6.01 -7.90
C VAL A 126 2.34 -5.11 -9.08
N GLU A 127 3.62 -5.08 -9.42
CA GLU A 127 4.11 -4.32 -10.57
C GLU A 127 3.37 -4.77 -11.82
N ARG A 128 2.81 -3.81 -12.54
CA ARG A 128 2.11 -4.07 -13.80
C ARG A 128 3.13 -4.50 -14.84
N GLN A 129 3.06 -5.75 -15.28
CA GLN A 129 3.83 -6.17 -16.43
C GLN A 129 3.22 -5.53 -17.67
N ALA A 130 4.04 -4.83 -18.46
CA ALA A 130 3.65 -4.46 -19.82
C ALA A 130 3.28 -5.76 -20.55
N LYS A 131 2.04 -5.86 -21.06
CA LYS A 131 1.68 -6.96 -21.94
C LYS A 131 2.67 -6.96 -23.09
N ALA A 132 3.56 -7.95 -23.15
CA ALA A 132 4.24 -8.28 -24.39
C ALA A 132 3.14 -8.42 -25.44
N GLY A 133 3.29 -7.73 -26.57
CA GLY A 133 2.29 -7.71 -27.62
C GLY A 133 1.79 -9.13 -27.88
N SER A 134 0.46 -9.27 -27.94
CA SER A 134 -0.16 -10.38 -28.63
C SER A 134 0.32 -10.32 -30.07
N ASP A 135 1.47 -10.92 -30.36
CA ASP A 135 1.86 -11.22 -31.73
C ASP A 135 0.76 -12.11 -32.29
N LYS A 136 0.15 -11.59 -33.35
CA LYS A 136 -0.88 -12.23 -34.15
C LYS A 136 -0.42 -13.63 -34.55
N LEU A 137 -1.25 -14.64 -34.31
CA LEU A 137 -1.36 -15.80 -35.19
C LEU A 137 -2.82 -15.94 -35.62
#